data_AF-A0A1G0EX48-F1
#
_entry.id   AF-A0A1G0EX48-F1
#
_cell.length_a   1.000
_cell.length_b   1.000
_cell.length_c   1.000
_cell.angle_alpha   90.00
_cell.angle_beta   90.00
_cell.angle_gamma   90.00
#
_symmetry.space_group_name_H-M   'P 1'
#
loop_
_entity.id
_entity.type
_entity.pdbx_description
1 polymer ?
#
loop_
_entity_poly.entity_id
_entity_poly.type
_entity_poly.pdbx_seq_one_letter_code
_entity_poly.pdbx_strand_id
1 'polypeptide(L)'
;MKTSYFGILVVLLLTGCAAHVHQMVMEGDAPFVRGELVHDRGEDNRLVLEAPNRRYEAHGFSVERQTNLAELRKRYYGVNPKHWDRIFSGLDTDHITYSVETIAISAEGDKVSCRLLWKSGAKPAGVCTDQTGAEFPARFE
;
A
#
# COMPACT_ATOMS: atom_id res chain seq x y z
N MET A 1 -3.75 -47.50 38.10
CA MET A 1 -3.55 -46.06 38.33
C MET A 1 -3.58 -45.36 36.98
N LYS A 2 -4.53 -44.44 36.78
CA LYS A 2 -4.69 -43.62 35.56
C LYS A 2 -4.02 -42.27 35.83
N THR A 3 -3.18 -41.80 34.91
CA THR A 3 -2.79 -40.38 34.86
C THR A 3 -2.59 -39.98 33.40
N SER A 4 -3.34 -38.93 33.04
CA SER A 4 -3.68 -38.48 31.71
C SER A 4 -2.56 -37.67 31.04
N TYR A 5 -2.45 -37.76 29.71
CA TYR A 5 -1.64 -36.87 28.89
C TYR A 5 -2.37 -35.53 28.71
N PHE A 6 -1.80 -34.44 29.23
CA PHE A 6 -2.25 -33.07 28.94
C PHE A 6 -1.68 -32.66 27.56
N GLY A 7 -2.51 -32.73 26.52
CA GLY A 7 -2.22 -32.09 25.24
C GLY A 7 -2.51 -30.59 25.34
N ILE A 8 -1.47 -29.76 25.30
CA ILE A 8 -1.60 -28.30 25.22
C ILE A 8 -1.89 -27.94 23.76
N LEU A 9 -3.13 -27.55 23.48
CA LEU A 9 -3.53 -26.97 22.20
C LEU A 9 -3.19 -25.47 22.23
N VAL A 10 -2.09 -25.07 21.59
CA VAL A 10 -1.74 -23.66 21.41
C VAL A 10 -2.62 -23.09 20.29
N VAL A 11 -3.63 -22.30 20.65
CA VAL A 11 -4.43 -21.53 19.70
C VAL A 11 -3.71 -20.20 19.47
N LEU A 12 -3.02 -20.08 18.34
CA LEU A 12 -2.47 -18.81 17.84
C LEU A 12 -3.64 -17.92 17.41
N LEU A 13 -4.00 -16.94 18.26
CA LEU A 13 -4.91 -15.85 17.93
C LEU A 13 -4.19 -14.86 16.99
N LEU A 14 -4.09 -15.20 15.70
CA LEU A 14 -3.68 -14.25 14.66
C LEU A 14 -4.87 -13.33 14.35
N THR A 15 -5.09 -12.30 15.17
CA THR A 15 -5.90 -11.15 14.76
C THR A 15 -5.02 -10.24 13.88
N GLY A 16 -4.59 -10.77 12.73
CA GLY A 16 -3.95 -9.96 11.70
C GLY A 16 -5.02 -9.11 11.03
N CYS A 17 -4.86 -7.78 11.05
CA CYS A 17 -5.63 -6.91 10.17
C CYS A 17 -5.38 -7.40 8.74
N ALA A 18 -6.42 -7.78 8.01
CA ALA A 18 -6.26 -8.28 6.65
C ALA A 18 -5.53 -7.25 5.78
N ALA A 19 -4.45 -7.67 5.11
CA ALA A 19 -3.74 -6.84 4.17
C ALA A 19 -4.67 -6.39 3.03
N HIS A 20 -4.51 -5.16 2.57
CA HIS A 20 -5.21 -4.66 1.39
C HIS A 20 -4.52 -5.21 0.15
N VAL A 21 -5.28 -5.90 -0.70
CA VAL A 21 -4.79 -6.43 -1.97
C VAL A 21 -5.48 -5.68 -3.09
N HIS A 22 -4.69 -5.17 -4.03
CA HIS A 22 -5.20 -4.50 -5.21
C HIS A 22 -4.61 -5.12 -6.49
N GLN A 23 -5.43 -5.25 -7.52
CA GLN A 23 -4.99 -5.76 -8.83
C GLN A 23 -4.81 -4.60 -9.80
N MET A 24 -3.77 -4.65 -10.63
CA MET A 24 -3.51 -3.60 -11.62
C MET A 24 -4.59 -3.60 -12.70
N VAL A 25 -5.06 -2.40 -13.05
CA VAL A 25 -5.90 -2.17 -14.22
C VAL A 25 -4.99 -2.03 -15.43
N MET A 26 -5.23 -2.84 -16.46
CA MET A 26 -4.54 -2.70 -17.73
C MET A 26 -5.11 -1.51 -18.49
N GLU A 27 -4.33 -0.45 -18.65
CA GLU A 27 -4.68 0.73 -19.43
C GLU A 27 -3.50 1.16 -20.33
N GLY A 28 -3.82 1.51 -21.57
CA GLY A 28 -2.85 2.05 -22.54
C GLY A 28 -1.78 1.04 -22.96
N ASP A 29 -0.58 1.56 -23.25
CA ASP A 29 0.55 0.80 -23.79
C ASP A 29 1.55 0.39 -22.68
N ALA A 30 1.10 0.31 -21.43
CA ALA A 30 1.96 -0.14 -20.33
C ALA A 30 2.47 -1.57 -20.62
N PRO A 31 3.76 -1.87 -20.35
CA PRO A 31 4.37 -3.15 -20.70
C PRO A 31 3.91 -4.30 -19.78
N PHE A 32 3.06 -4.01 -18.80
CA PHE A 32 2.60 -4.96 -17.79
C PHE A 32 1.26 -5.55 -18.19
N VAL A 33 1.19 -6.88 -18.22
CA VAL A 33 -0.02 -7.66 -18.46
C VAL A 33 -0.77 -7.98 -17.16
N ARG A 34 -0.10 -7.81 -16.02
CA ARG A 34 -0.68 -7.97 -14.68
C ARG A 34 0.14 -7.20 -13.66
N GLY A 35 -0.51 -6.81 -12.57
CA GLY A 35 0.18 -6.33 -11.38
C GLY A 35 -0.65 -6.58 -10.13
N GLU A 36 0.02 -6.66 -8.99
CA GLU A 36 -0.60 -6.80 -7.69
C GLU A 36 0.15 -5.92 -6.69
N LEU A 37 -0.61 -5.11 -5.95
CA LEU A 37 -0.11 -4.37 -4.80
C LEU A 37 -0.78 -4.93 -3.55
N VAL A 38 0.00 -5.54 -2.68
CA VAL A 38 -0.39 -5.90 -1.33
C VAL A 38 0.21 -4.87 -0.40
N HIS A 39 -0.64 -4.23 0.41
CA HIS A 39 -0.15 -3.33 1.45
C HIS A 39 -0.92 -3.44 2.76
N ASP A 40 -0.17 -3.28 3.83
CA ASP A 40 -0.64 -3.20 5.21
C ASP A 40 0.22 -2.17 5.99
N ARG A 41 0.42 -2.39 7.29
CA ARG A 41 1.26 -1.54 8.14
C ARG A 41 2.76 -1.92 8.16
N GLY A 42 3.31 -2.69 7.22
CA GLY A 42 4.76 -2.94 7.24
C GLY A 42 5.31 -4.07 6.36
N GLU A 43 6.04 -4.99 7.00
CA GLU A 43 7.06 -5.86 6.40
C GLU A 43 6.54 -6.81 5.30
N ASP A 44 5.23 -7.07 5.27
CA ASP A 44 4.58 -7.94 4.30
C ASP A 44 4.12 -7.20 3.02
N ASN A 45 4.39 -5.89 2.93
CA ASN A 45 4.10 -5.09 1.75
C ASN A 45 4.79 -5.68 0.52
N ARG A 46 4.02 -5.85 -0.56
CA ARG A 46 4.50 -6.47 -1.81
C ARG A 46 3.96 -5.76 -3.03
N LEU A 47 4.82 -5.55 -4.00
CA LEU A 47 4.46 -5.11 -5.35
C LEU A 47 4.96 -6.16 -6.33
N VAL A 48 4.07 -6.64 -7.18
CA VAL A 48 4.37 -7.56 -8.27
C VAL A 48 3.92 -6.90 -9.57
N LEU A 49 4.79 -6.92 -10.57
CA LEU A 49 4.49 -6.49 -11.93
C LEU A 49 4.91 -7.59 -12.92
N GLU A 50 4.00 -8.01 -13.77
CA GLU A 50 4.26 -9.03 -14.80
C GLU A 50 4.20 -8.40 -16.18
N ALA A 51 5.32 -8.47 -16.90
CA ALA A 51 5.42 -8.25 -18.34
C ALA A 51 5.43 -9.62 -19.06
N PRO A 52 5.20 -9.71 -20.38
CA PRO A 52 5.03 -10.98 -21.08
C PRO A 52 6.09 -12.06 -20.80
N ASN A 53 7.34 -11.66 -20.58
CA ASN A 53 8.47 -12.58 -20.33
C ASN A 53 9.26 -12.24 -19.06
N ARG A 54 8.71 -11.40 -18.18
CA ARG A 54 9.46 -10.92 -17.01
C ARG A 54 8.55 -10.58 -15.86
N ARG A 55 8.97 -10.92 -14.66
CA ARG A 55 8.29 -10.59 -13.42
C ARG A 55 9.21 -9.76 -12.55
N TYR A 56 8.69 -8.65 -12.02
CA TYR A 56 9.38 -7.77 -11.11
C TYR A 56 8.70 -7.83 -9.74
N GLU A 57 9.50 -7.86 -8.68
CA GLU A 57 8.98 -7.88 -7.31
C GLU A 57 9.68 -6.86 -6.41
N ALA A 58 8.91 -6.20 -5.56
CA ALA A 58 9.40 -5.44 -4.42
C ALA A 58 8.70 -5.93 -3.15
N HIS A 59 9.44 -6.00 -2.05
CA HIS A 59 8.95 -6.47 -0.75
C HIS A 59 9.40 -5.54 0.36
N GLY A 60 8.66 -5.51 1.47
CA GLY A 60 9.05 -4.82 2.71
C GLY A 60 9.19 -3.30 2.59
N PHE A 61 8.58 -2.68 1.56
CA PHE A 61 8.58 -1.22 1.45
C PHE A 61 7.59 -0.61 2.45
N SER A 62 7.81 0.67 2.81
CA SER A 62 6.90 1.39 3.70
C SER A 62 5.77 2.06 2.91
N VAL A 63 4.57 2.07 3.50
CA VAL A 63 3.48 2.97 3.07
C VAL A 63 3.51 4.19 3.96
N GLU A 64 3.91 5.33 3.40
CA GLU A 64 3.88 6.58 4.15
C GLU A 64 2.46 7.11 4.28
N ARG A 65 2.20 7.82 5.39
CA ARG A 65 0.91 8.42 5.71
C ARG A 65 1.13 9.89 6.02
N GLN A 66 0.48 10.76 5.27
CA GLN A 66 0.66 12.20 5.39
C GLN A 66 -0.68 12.89 5.59
N THR A 67 -0.69 13.92 6.43
CA THR A 67 -1.86 14.76 6.69
C THR A 67 -1.41 16.20 6.86
N ASN A 68 -1.91 17.11 6.02
CA ASN A 68 -1.56 18.53 6.11
C ASN A 68 -2.35 19.22 7.23
N LEU A 69 -1.93 19.00 8.49
CA LEU A 69 -2.60 19.57 9.66
C LEU A 69 -2.62 21.10 9.65
N ALA A 70 -1.62 21.76 9.06
CA ALA A 70 -1.57 23.21 8.96
C ALA A 70 -2.70 23.76 8.07
N GLU A 71 -2.94 23.14 6.92
CA GLU A 71 -4.06 23.51 6.04
C GLU A 71 -5.41 23.18 6.67
N LEU A 72 -5.55 21.98 7.26
CA LEU A 72 -6.79 21.55 7.89
C LEU A 72 -7.15 22.41 9.10
N ARG A 73 -6.16 22.88 9.86
CA ARG A 73 -6.37 23.80 10.98
C ARG A 73 -6.97 25.11 10.49
N LYS A 74 -6.43 25.69 9.41
CA LYS A 74 -6.98 26.92 8.81
C LYS A 74 -8.42 26.74 8.36
N ARG A 75 -8.76 25.56 7.83
CA ARG A 75 -10.11 25.26 7.32
C ARG A 75 -11.14 25.00 8.42
N TYR A 76 -10.78 24.27 9.47
CA TYR A 76 -11.77 23.71 10.41
C TYR A 76 -11.70 24.25 11.83
N TYR A 77 -10.56 24.71 12.33
CA TYR A 77 -10.38 25.04 13.75
C TYR A 77 -11.42 26.04 14.28
N GLY A 78 -11.71 27.10 13.54
CA GLY A 78 -12.71 28.11 13.92
C GLY A 78 -14.10 27.91 13.32
N VAL A 79 -14.24 27.07 12.29
CA VAL A 79 -15.49 26.88 11.53
C VAL A 79 -16.26 25.65 12.01
N ASN A 80 -15.55 24.56 12.29
CA ASN A 80 -16.11 23.32 12.81
C ASN A 80 -15.12 22.67 13.80
N PRO A 81 -15.07 23.16 15.05
CA PRO A 81 -14.11 22.70 16.06
C PRO A 81 -14.22 21.20 16.35
N LYS A 82 -15.45 20.65 16.37
CA LYS A 82 -15.67 19.21 16.59
C LYS A 82 -15.05 18.35 15.51
N HIS A 83 -15.14 18.77 14.24
CA HIS A 83 -14.50 18.07 13.13
C HIS A 83 -12.97 18.20 13.27
N TRP A 84 -12.46 19.40 13.53
CA TRP A 84 -11.02 19.59 13.78
C TRP A 84 -10.49 18.65 14.88
N ASP A 85 -11.18 18.52 16.01
CA ASP A 85 -10.74 17.65 17.11
C ASP A 85 -10.67 16.18 16.68
N ARG A 86 -11.59 15.73 15.81
CA ARG A 86 -11.57 14.37 15.24
C ARG A 86 -10.38 14.14 14.30
N ILE A 87 -10.04 15.13 13.47
CA ILE A 87 -8.85 15.08 12.60
C ILE A 87 -7.59 15.03 13.47
N PHE A 88 -7.46 15.95 14.41
CA PHE A 88 -6.26 16.08 15.24
C PHE A 88 -6.04 14.86 16.15
N SER A 89 -7.12 14.22 16.62
CA SER A 89 -7.06 12.96 17.37
C SER A 89 -6.83 11.72 16.50
N GLY A 90 -6.82 11.85 15.18
CA GLY A 90 -6.66 10.73 14.24
C GLY A 90 -7.89 9.84 14.10
N LEU A 91 -9.04 10.24 14.66
CA LEU A 91 -10.32 9.55 14.50
C LEU A 91 -10.94 9.78 13.13
N ASP A 92 -10.57 10.90 12.48
CA ASP A 92 -10.90 11.19 11.10
C ASP A 92 -9.68 10.93 10.21
N THR A 93 -9.80 9.95 9.33
CA THR A 93 -8.74 9.53 8.41
C THR A 93 -8.96 9.99 6.98
N ASP A 94 -10.05 10.72 6.70
CA ASP A 94 -10.45 11.07 5.32
C ASP A 94 -9.47 12.05 4.67
N HIS A 95 -8.67 12.72 5.50
CA HIS A 95 -7.62 13.65 5.09
C HIS A 95 -6.23 13.02 4.97
N ILE A 96 -6.12 11.71 5.14
CA ILE A 96 -4.85 11.00 4.97
C ILE A 96 -4.61 10.74 3.49
N THR A 97 -3.42 11.16 3.04
CA THR A 97 -2.82 10.71 1.79
C THR A 97 -1.80 9.62 2.12
N TYR A 98 -1.88 8.53 1.38
CA TYR A 98 -0.95 7.41 1.42
C TYR A 98 -0.02 7.49 0.20
N SER A 99 1.24 7.11 0.40
CA SER A 99 2.22 7.02 -0.68
C SER A 99 3.14 5.82 -0.53
N VAL A 100 3.54 5.27 -1.68
CA VAL A 100 4.58 4.24 -1.79
C VAL A 100 5.61 4.70 -2.80
N GLU A 101 6.87 4.61 -2.42
CA GLU A 101 8.00 4.66 -3.34
C GLU A 101 8.80 3.36 -3.18
N THR A 102 8.96 2.60 -4.26
CA THR A 102 9.61 1.29 -4.20
C THR A 102 10.28 0.92 -5.53
N ILE A 103 11.21 -0.04 -5.51
CA ILE A 103 11.88 -0.55 -6.70
C ILE A 103 11.61 -2.04 -6.79
N ALA A 104 10.88 -2.44 -7.83
CA ALA A 104 10.64 -3.83 -8.18
C ALA A 104 11.79 -4.36 -9.06
N ILE A 105 12.30 -5.55 -8.73
CA ILE A 105 13.49 -6.13 -9.37
C ILE A 105 13.12 -7.49 -9.97
N SER A 106 13.58 -7.78 -11.19
CA SER A 106 13.40 -9.10 -11.82
C SER A 106 14.46 -10.11 -11.38
N ALA A 107 14.28 -11.38 -11.76
CA ALA A 107 15.28 -12.43 -11.52
C ALA A 107 16.64 -12.12 -12.18
N GLU A 108 16.62 -11.41 -13.31
CA GLU A 108 17.80 -10.98 -14.07
C GLU A 108 18.42 -9.68 -13.53
N GLY A 109 17.76 -9.03 -12.56
CA GLY A 109 18.21 -7.78 -11.96
C GLY A 109 17.72 -6.51 -12.65
N ASP A 110 16.84 -6.61 -13.65
CA ASP A 110 16.19 -5.46 -14.28
C ASP A 110 15.30 -4.75 -13.25
N LYS A 111 15.27 -3.41 -13.29
CA LYS A 111 14.60 -2.58 -12.27
C LYS A 111 13.46 -1.76 -12.84
N VAL A 112 12.40 -1.65 -12.05
CA VAL A 112 11.29 -0.73 -12.26
C VAL A 112 11.05 0.04 -10.96
N SER A 113 11.20 1.36 -10.99
CA SER A 113 10.89 2.24 -9.87
C SER A 113 9.42 2.66 -9.94
N CYS A 114 8.67 2.55 -8.85
CA CYS A 114 7.26 2.92 -8.82
C CYS A 114 6.98 3.93 -7.71
N ARG A 115 6.19 4.95 -8.04
CA ARG A 115 5.63 5.92 -7.10
C ARG A 115 4.11 5.91 -7.20
N LEU A 116 3.45 5.53 -6.11
CA LEU A 116 2.00 5.38 -6.02
C LEU A 116 1.43 6.28 -4.91
N LEU A 117 0.25 6.85 -5.14
CA LEU A 117 -0.43 7.79 -4.26
C LEU A 117 -1.92 7.46 -4.21
N TRP A 118 -2.53 7.58 -3.03
CA TRP A 118 -3.99 7.50 -2.88
C TRP A 118 -4.46 8.21 -1.62
N LYS A 119 -5.73 8.63 -1.60
CA LYS A 119 -6.40 9.10 -0.38
C LYS A 119 -7.02 7.94 0.37
N SER A 120 -7.37 8.16 1.64
CA SER A 120 -8.21 7.23 2.39
C SER A 120 -9.47 6.85 1.59
N GLY A 121 -9.74 5.55 1.47
CA GLY A 121 -10.87 5.00 0.71
C GLY A 121 -10.70 5.01 -0.82
N ALA A 122 -9.66 5.66 -1.36
CA ALA A 122 -9.35 5.64 -2.80
C ALA A 122 -8.39 4.50 -3.15
N LYS A 123 -8.27 4.21 -4.45
CA LYS A 123 -7.39 3.17 -4.97
C LYS A 123 -5.97 3.71 -5.29
N PRO A 124 -4.91 2.91 -5.08
CA PRO A 124 -3.54 3.27 -5.45
C PRO A 124 -3.37 3.56 -6.94
N ALA A 125 -2.75 4.69 -7.27
CA ALA A 125 -2.39 5.04 -8.63
C ALA A 125 -1.12 5.89 -8.69
N GLY A 126 -0.42 5.87 -9.82
CA GLY A 126 0.78 6.66 -10.03
C GLY A 126 1.55 6.24 -11.27
N VAL A 127 2.88 6.20 -11.16
CA VAL A 127 3.78 5.97 -12.29
C VAL A 127 4.85 4.96 -11.91
N CYS A 128 5.14 4.05 -12.83
CA CYS A 128 6.32 3.19 -12.79
C CYS A 128 7.28 3.58 -13.92
N THR A 129 8.57 3.58 -13.65
CA THR A 129 9.63 3.97 -14.57
C THR A 129 10.64 2.84 -14.70
N ASP A 130 10.92 2.42 -15.93
CA ASP A 130 11.95 1.40 -16.18
C ASP A 130 13.38 1.99 -16.15
N GLN A 131 14.37 1.11 -16.28
CA GLN A 131 15.78 1.49 -16.30
C GLN A 131 16.21 2.37 -17.49
N THR A 132 15.39 2.45 -18.54
CA THR A 132 15.63 3.36 -19.68
C THR A 132 15.06 4.76 -19.44
N GLY A 133 14.28 4.92 -18.37
CA GLY A 133 13.57 6.15 -18.04
C GLY A 133 12.18 6.24 -18.67
N ALA A 134 11.68 5.18 -19.30
CA ALA A 134 10.33 5.17 -19.85
C ALA A 134 9.32 5.07 -18.70
N GLU A 135 8.33 5.96 -18.73
CA GLU A 135 7.27 6.06 -17.71
C GLU A 135 5.97 5.39 -18.18
N PHE A 136 5.34 4.65 -17.28
CA PHE A 136 4.09 3.95 -17.52
C PHE A 136 3.10 4.26 -16.39
N PRO A 137 1.84 4.58 -16.71
CA PRO A 137 0.81 4.74 -15.69
C PRO A 137 0.58 3.42 -14.97
N ALA A 138 0.49 3.45 -13.65
CA ALA A 138 0.19 2.30 -12.82
C ALA A 138 -1.05 2.59 -11.99
N ARG A 139 -2.12 1.82 -12.18
CA ARG A 139 -3.39 1.96 -11.45
C ARG A 139 -3.81 0.61 -10.92
N PHE A 140 -4.36 0.59 -9.72
CA PHE A 140 -4.81 -0.64 -9.07
C PHE A 140 -6.26 -0.50 -8.59
N GLU A 141 -6.96 -1.62 -8.45
CA GLU A 141 -8.33 -1.74 -7.91
C GLU A 141 -8.35 -2.63 -6.67
#